data_AF-A0A2N5Q1T0-F1
#
_entry.id   AF-A0A2N5Q1T0-F1
#
_cell.length_a   1.000
_cell.length_b   1.000
_cell.length_c   1.000
_cell.angle_alpha   90.00
_cell.angle_beta   90.00
_cell.angle_gamma   90.00
#
_symmetry.space_group_name_H-M   'P 1'
#
loop_
_entity.id
_entity.type
_entity.pdbx_description
1 polymer ?
#
loop_
_entity_poly.entity_id
_entity_poly.type
_entity_poly.pdbx_seq_one_letter_code
_entity_poly.pdbx_strand_id
1 'polypeptide(L)'
;MIIAVFDECSRRVDIDGKLMQWDRGQTLQICGMKIEEKQIQVHFTNRCTENALIVIGTVEDGDIFVKIPNELLRKSGIINAYVYQTMQEEGKTTFEVRLGVKARKNHRITKHQKINTHWSRY
;
A
#
# COMPACT_ATOMS: atom_id res chain seq x y z
N MET A 1 -4.05 6.41 6.44
CA MET A 1 -3.64 5.25 7.25
C MET A 1 -4.38 4.03 6.73
N ILE A 2 -3.67 2.93 6.51
CA ILE A 2 -4.20 1.65 6.04
C ILE A 2 -4.06 0.65 7.18
N ILE A 3 -5.10 -0.16 7.43
CA ILE A 3 -5.11 -1.17 8.49
C ILE A 3 -5.25 -2.54 7.84
N ALA A 4 -4.30 -3.42 8.14
CA ALA A 4 -4.30 -4.84 7.80
C ALA A 4 -4.49 -5.65 9.07
N VAL A 5 -5.55 -6.44 9.14
CA VAL A 5 -5.85 -7.29 10.31
C VAL A 5 -5.60 -8.73 9.91
N PHE A 6 -4.70 -9.39 10.63
CA PHE A 6 -4.43 -10.81 10.48
C PHE A 6 -5.24 -11.60 11.50
N ASP A 7 -5.75 -12.75 11.07
CA ASP A 7 -6.36 -13.76 11.93
C ASP A 7 -5.38 -14.93 12.09
N GLU A 8 -5.54 -15.75 13.14
CA GLU A 8 -4.55 -16.77 13.56
C GLU A 8 -4.24 -17.81 12.46
N CYS A 9 -5.12 -17.97 11.48
CA CYS A 9 -4.94 -18.87 10.33
C CYS A 9 -4.53 -18.16 9.02
N SER A 10 -4.52 -16.83 8.99
CA SER A 10 -4.26 -16.05 7.78
C SER A 10 -2.81 -15.61 7.71
N ARG A 11 -2.11 -15.96 6.63
CA ARG A 11 -0.75 -15.45 6.35
C ARG A 11 -0.73 -14.34 5.31
N ARG A 12 -1.88 -14.07 4.70
CA ARG A 12 -2.04 -13.11 3.60
C ARG A 12 -3.26 -12.25 3.82
N VAL A 13 -3.13 -10.95 3.58
CA VAL A 13 -4.25 -9.99 3.62
C VAL A 13 -4.21 -9.15 2.35
N ASP A 14 -5.31 -9.14 1.61
CA ASP A 14 -5.48 -8.35 0.40
C ASP A 14 -6.34 -7.11 0.70
N ILE A 15 -5.79 -5.92 0.44
CA ILE A 15 -6.46 -4.63 0.65
C ILE A 15 -6.47 -3.88 -0.67
N ASP A 16 -7.62 -3.92 -1.34
CA ASP A 16 -7.79 -3.24 -2.62
C ASP A 16 -8.53 -1.91 -2.51
N GLY A 17 -8.04 -0.92 -3.26
CA GLY A 17 -8.76 0.31 -3.51
C GLY A 17 -8.78 1.33 -2.38
N LYS A 18 -8.05 1.08 -1.28
CA LYS A 18 -7.82 2.06 -0.22
C LYS A 18 -6.65 3.02 -0.51
N LEU A 19 -5.75 2.65 -1.42
CA LEU A 19 -4.63 3.50 -1.84
C LEU A 19 -4.88 4.08 -3.24
N MET A 20 -4.50 5.34 -3.43
CA MET A 20 -4.49 5.99 -4.75
C MET A 20 -3.07 6.39 -5.13
N GLN A 21 -2.82 6.51 -6.44
CA GLN A 21 -1.58 7.11 -6.91
C GLN A 21 -1.38 8.50 -6.30
N TRP A 22 -0.15 8.80 -5.93
CA TRP A 22 0.28 10.07 -5.30
C TRP A 22 -0.22 10.30 -3.87
N ASP A 23 -0.78 9.28 -3.23
CA ASP A 23 -1.23 9.33 -1.84
C ASP A 23 -0.02 9.24 -0.88
N ARG A 24 0.78 10.32 -0.81
CA ARG A 24 2.07 10.33 -0.11
C ARG A 24 1.90 10.31 1.41
N GLY A 25 2.86 9.69 2.10
CA GLY A 25 2.91 9.69 3.57
C GLY A 25 1.94 8.70 4.21
N GLN A 26 1.45 7.71 3.46
CA GLN A 26 0.59 6.66 4.00
C GLN A 26 1.39 5.73 4.92
N THR A 27 0.73 5.34 6.02
CA THR A 27 1.23 4.37 6.99
C THR A 27 0.36 3.12 6.92
N LEU A 28 0.99 1.96 6.95
CA LEU A 28 0.38 0.65 7.12
C LEU A 28 0.47 0.26 8.60
N GLN A 29 -0.70 0.01 9.20
CA GLN A 29 -0.85 -0.60 10.50
C GLN A 29 -1.17 -2.09 10.28
N ILE A 30 -0.44 -2.96 10.96
CA ILE A 30 -0.63 -4.41 10.89
C ILE A 30 -1.00 -4.90 12.29
N CYS A 31 -2.21 -5.45 12.40
CA CYS A 31 -2.81 -5.92 13.65
C CYS A 31 -2.96 -7.44 13.64
N GLY A 32 -3.09 -8.02 14.84
CA GLY A 32 -3.34 -9.46 15.01
C GLY A 32 -2.08 -10.31 14.95
N MET A 33 -0.90 -9.69 14.98
CA MET A 33 0.37 -10.39 15.12
C MET A 33 0.83 -10.30 16.58
N LYS A 34 1.15 -11.45 17.21
CA LYS A 34 1.79 -11.46 18.54
C LYS A 34 3.29 -11.22 18.35
N ILE A 35 3.69 -9.95 18.31
CA ILE A 35 5.09 -9.55 18.11
C ILE A 35 5.64 -8.96 19.40
N GLU A 36 6.70 -9.58 19.89
CA GLU A 36 7.41 -9.14 21.10
C GLU A 36 8.60 -8.21 20.77
N GLU A 37 9.00 -8.16 19.51
CA GLU A 37 10.08 -7.28 19.03
C GLU A 37 9.61 -5.81 19.00
N LYS A 38 10.48 -4.88 19.42
CA LYS A 38 10.17 -3.43 19.37
C LYS A 38 10.16 -2.84 17.97
N GLN A 39 10.88 -3.49 17.04
CA GLN A 39 11.06 -3.04 15.68
C GLN A 39 11.09 -4.26 14.77
N ILE A 40 10.51 -4.11 13.57
CA ILE A 40 10.45 -5.21 12.60
C ILE A 40 10.77 -4.70 11.19
N GLN A 41 11.39 -5.54 10.38
CA GLN A 41 11.70 -5.19 8.99
C GLN A 41 10.54 -5.60 8.08
N VAL A 42 10.07 -4.63 7.31
CA VAL A 42 9.03 -4.82 6.29
C VAL A 42 9.62 -4.54 4.92
N HIS A 43 9.56 -5.53 4.05
CA HIS A 43 10.10 -5.48 2.71
C HIS A 43 8.97 -5.17 1.74
N PHE A 44 9.00 -4.00 1.13
CA PHE A 44 8.02 -3.60 0.13
C PHE A 44 8.52 -3.87 -1.28
N THR A 45 7.68 -4.48 -2.11
CA THR A 45 7.94 -4.69 -3.53
C THR A 45 6.72 -4.30 -4.36
N ASN A 46 6.93 -3.96 -5.62
CA ASN A 46 5.89 -3.93 -6.63
C ASN A 46 6.42 -4.53 -7.95
N ARG A 47 5.58 -4.60 -8.98
CA ARG A 47 5.98 -5.12 -10.30
C ARG A 47 7.13 -4.35 -10.98
N CYS A 48 7.39 -3.11 -10.57
CA CYS A 48 8.38 -2.23 -11.16
C CYS A 48 9.67 -2.09 -10.35
N THR A 49 9.74 -2.66 -9.14
CA THR A 49 10.94 -2.61 -8.31
C THR A 49 11.80 -3.83 -8.57
N GLU A 50 13.06 -3.61 -8.95
CA GLU A 50 14.05 -4.69 -9.09
C GLU A 50 14.44 -5.28 -7.73
N ASN A 51 14.51 -4.44 -6.70
CA ASN A 51 14.86 -4.82 -5.33
C ASN A 51 13.76 -4.42 -4.34
N ALA A 52 13.63 -5.17 -3.25
CA ALA A 52 12.71 -4.82 -2.18
C ALA A 52 13.18 -3.59 -1.40
N LEU A 53 12.27 -2.67 -1.13
CA LEU A 53 12.49 -1.52 -0.27
C LEU A 53 12.26 -1.94 1.19
N ILE A 54 13.35 -2.01 1.96
CA ILE A 54 13.32 -2.40 3.36
C ILE A 54 13.01 -1.17 4.21
N VAL A 55 11.95 -1.26 5.03
CA VAL A 55 11.55 -0.20 5.96
C VAL A 55 11.41 -0.82 7.35
N ILE A 56 12.01 -0.16 8.35
CA ILE A 56 11.86 -0.55 9.75
C ILE A 56 10.52 0.00 10.26
N GLY A 57 9.63 -0.91 10.66
CA GLY A 57 8.39 -0.61 11.36
C GLY A 57 8.60 -0.56 12.87
N THR A 58 7.78 0.23 13.55
CA THR A 58 7.72 0.31 15.01
C THR A 58 6.60 -0.57 15.52
N VAL A 59 6.81 -1.29 16.61
CA VAL A 59 5.78 -2.11 17.24
C VAL A 59 5.30 -1.41 18.50
N GLU A 60 3.99 -1.12 18.57
CA GLU A 60 3.34 -0.48 19.70
C GLU A 60 2.09 -1.30 20.05
N ASP A 61 1.96 -1.71 21.32
CA ASP A 61 0.84 -2.54 21.82
C ASP A 61 0.55 -3.82 21.00
N GLY A 62 1.59 -4.39 20.37
CA GLY A 62 1.48 -5.58 19.52
C GLY A 62 1.11 -5.29 18.06
N ASP A 63 0.84 -4.03 17.72
CA ASP A 63 0.58 -3.59 16.34
C ASP A 63 1.86 -3.05 15.69
N ILE A 64 2.07 -3.36 14.40
CA ILE A 64 3.19 -2.82 13.63
C ILE A 64 2.73 -1.58 12.88
N PHE A 65 3.50 -0.50 13.00
CA PHE A 65 3.33 0.74 12.24
C PHE A 65 4.52 0.93 11.30
N VAL A 66 4.26 0.95 9.99
CA VAL A 66 5.30 1.12 8.97
C VAL A 66 4.88 2.10 7.88
N LYS A 67 5.80 2.98 7.47
CA LYS A 67 5.55 3.94 6.39
C LYS A 67 5.64 3.27 5.03
N ILE A 68 4.64 3.49 4.18
CA ILE A 68 4.65 3.00 2.80
C ILE A 68 5.57 3.89 1.96
N PRO A 69 6.58 3.32 1.27
CA PRO A 69 7.46 4.11 0.41
C PRO A 69 6.68 4.83 -0.70
N ASN A 70 6.82 6.17 -0.75
CA ASN A 70 6.14 7.02 -1.73
C ASN A 70 6.45 6.64 -3.19
N GLU A 71 7.61 6.03 -3.43
CA GLU A 71 8.05 5.56 -4.74
C GLU A 71 7.09 4.51 -5.32
N LEU A 72 6.55 3.65 -4.46
CA LEU A 72 5.63 2.59 -4.85
C LEU A 72 4.24 3.13 -5.19
N LEU A 73 3.88 4.30 -4.65
CA LEU A 73 2.61 4.99 -4.88
C LEU A 73 2.62 5.90 -6.12
N ARG A 74 3.76 6.01 -6.82
CA ARG A 74 3.84 6.76 -8.09
C ARG A 74 3.17 6.02 -9.24
N LYS A 75 3.08 4.69 -9.16
CA LYS A 75 2.46 3.83 -10.17
C LYS A 75 1.27 3.11 -9.57
N SER A 76 0.31 2.75 -10.42
CA SER A 76 -0.83 1.93 -10.04
C SER A 76 -0.43 0.47 -10.14
N GLY A 77 -1.02 -0.38 -9.31
CA GLY A 77 -0.71 -1.79 -9.27
C GLY A 77 -0.78 -2.32 -7.84
N ILE A 78 -0.20 -3.50 -7.64
CA ILE A 78 -0.17 -4.15 -6.34
C ILE A 78 1.20 -3.89 -5.71
N ILE A 79 1.18 -3.41 -4.47
CA ILE A 79 2.35 -3.35 -3.60
C ILE A 79 2.26 -4.57 -2.68
N ASN A 80 3.30 -5.38 -2.64
CA ASN A 80 3.42 -6.47 -1.66
C ASN A 80 4.31 -6.00 -0.51
N ALA A 81 3.86 -6.17 0.72
CA ALA A 81 4.63 -5.93 1.92
C ALA A 81 4.87 -7.27 2.62
N TYR A 82 6.14 -7.64 2.77
CA TYR A 82 6.56 -8.87 3.46
C TYR A 82 7.12 -8.50 4.82
N VAL A 83 6.48 -8.99 5.88
CA VAL A 83 6.95 -8.82 7.26
C VAL A 83 7.80 -10.03 7.60
N TYR A 84 9.07 -9.79 7.94
CA TYR A 84 9.99 -10.83 8.38
C TYR A 84 10.10 -10.82 9.89
N GLN A 85 9.69 -11.92 10.52
CA GLN A 85 9.89 -12.15 11.95
C GLN A 85 10.89 -13.27 12.18
N THR A 86 11.83 -13.05 13.11
CA THR A 86 12.77 -14.07 13.57
C THR A 86 12.25 -14.68 14.87
N MET A 87 11.56 -15.81 14.78
CA MET A 87 11.22 -16.60 15.97
C MET A 87 12.43 -17.44 16.40
N GLN A 88 12.60 -17.60 17.72
CA GLN A 88 13.75 -18.29 18.32
C GLN A 88 13.74 -19.81 18.07
N GLU A 89 12.57 -20.42 17.87
CA GLU A 89 12.46 -21.88 17.84
C GLU A 89 12.31 -22.44 16.42
N GLU A 90 11.45 -21.90 15.55
CA GLU A 90 11.28 -22.44 14.20
C GLU A 90 10.86 -21.36 13.20
N GLY A 91 11.67 -21.16 12.16
CA GLY A 91 11.24 -20.63 10.88
C GLY A 91 10.98 -19.13 10.80
N LYS A 92 11.60 -18.49 9.79
CA LYS A 92 11.20 -17.15 9.36
C LYS A 92 9.72 -17.18 8.96
N THR A 93 8.85 -16.60 9.78
CA THR A 93 7.45 -16.42 9.41
C THR A 93 7.35 -15.18 8.52
N THR A 94 6.83 -15.36 7.31
CA THR A 94 6.62 -14.29 6.34
C THR A 94 5.13 -14.03 6.22
N PHE A 95 4.69 -12.86 6.68
CA PHE A 95 3.33 -12.39 6.43
C PHE A 95 3.33 -11.47 5.22
N GLU A 96 2.30 -11.60 4.38
CA GLU A 96 2.19 -10.85 3.14
C GLU A 96 0.94 -9.96 3.18
N VAL A 97 1.13 -8.65 3.07
CA VAL A 97 0.03 -7.70 2.84
C VAL A 97 0.09 -7.25 1.39
N ARG A 98 -0.98 -7.46 0.63
CA ARG A 98 -1.10 -6.91 -0.73
C ARG A 98 -1.96 -5.66 -0.69
N LEU A 99 -1.42 -4.59 -1.24
CA LEU A 99 -2.06 -3.28 -1.26
C LEU A 99 -2.31 -2.87 -2.71
N GLY A 100 -3.59 -2.81 -3.10
CA GLY A 100 -4.00 -2.35 -4.43
C GLY A 100 -4.04 -0.83 -4.54
N VAL A 101 -3.12 -0.26 -5.33
CA VAL A 101 -3.04 1.17 -5.65
C VAL A 101 -3.84 1.49 -6.90
N LYS A 102 -4.92 2.25 -6.73
CA LYS A 102 -5.76 2.72 -7.85
C LYS A 102 -5.06 3.86 -8.60
N ALA A 103 -5.16 3.82 -9.92
CA ALA A 103 -4.78 4.96 -10.75
C ALA A 103 -5.66 6.16 -10.41
N ARG A 104 -5.06 7.32 -10.18
CA ARG A 104 -5.82 8.56 -9.99
C ARG A 104 -6.43 8.92 -11.34
N LYS A 105 -7.76 9.07 -11.42
CA LYS A 105 -8.39 9.68 -12.60
C LYS A 105 -7.87 11.12 -12.69
N ASN A 106 -6.96 11.37 -13.63
CA ASN A 106 -6.75 12.74 -14.10
C ASN A 106 -8.04 13.12 -14.82
N HIS A 107 -8.79 14.06 -14.24
CA HIS A 107 -9.85 14.74 -14.96
C HIS A 107 -9.17 15.60 -16.03
N ARG A 108 -8.82 14.97 -17.16
CA ARG A 108 -8.69 15.72 -18.41
C ARG A 108 -10.09 16.27 -18.66
N ILE A 109 -10.27 17.55 -18.37
CA ILE A 109 -11.39 18.33 -18.90
C ILE A 109 -11.26 18.21 -20.41
N THR A 110 -11.94 17.25 -21.02
CA THR A 110 -12.14 17.24 -22.46
C THR A 110 -13.05 18.43 -22.75
N LYS A 111 -12.46 19.61 -22.98
CA LYS A 111 -13.17 20.75 -23.56
C LYS A 111 -13.60 20.35 -24.98
N HIS A 112 -14.68 19.60 -25.10
CA HIS A 112 -15.53 19.67 -26.28
C HIS A 112 -16.44 20.88 -26.06
N GLN A 113 -15.83 22.06 -26.24
CA GLN A 113 -16.59 23.28 -26.46
C GLN A 113 -17.22 23.10 -27.84
N LYS A 114 -18.44 22.55 -27.87
CA LYS A 114 -19.28 22.58 -29.06
C LYS A 114 -19.42 24.05 -29.43
N ILE A 115 -18.72 24.44 -30.49
CA ILE A 115 -18.90 25.71 -31.16
C ILE A 115 -20.32 25.63 -31.75
N ASN A 116 -21.31 26.10 -31.00
CA ASN A 116 -22.64 26.36 -31.54
C ASN A 116 -22.52 27.64 -32.36
N THR A 117 -22.06 27.50 -33.59
CA THR A 117 -22.18 28.55 -34.60
C THR A 117 -23.64 28.57 -35.05
N HIS A 118 -24.51 29.16 -34.24
CA HIS A 118 -25.87 29.48 -34.66
C HIS A 118 -25.82 30.83 -35.38
N TRP A 119 -25.57 30.80 -36.69
CA TRP A 119 -25.87 31.95 -37.54
C TRP A 119 -27.38 32.11 -37.60
N SER A 120 -27.88 33.16 -36.94
CA SER A 120 -29.23 33.62 -37.12
C SER A 120 -29.22 35.11 -37.43
N ARG A 121 -29.82 35.42 -38.60
CA ARG A 121 -30.37 36.70 -39.04
C ARG A 121 -29.34 37.75 -39.50
N TYR A 122 -29.54 38.51 -40.58
CA TYR A 122 -30.72 38.87 -41.38
C TYR A 122 -30.32 38.98 -42.85
#